data_AF-A0A0P0XKA3-F1
#
_entry.id   AF-A0A0P0XKA3-F1
#
_cell.length_a   1.000
_cell.length_b   1.000
_cell.length_c   1.000
_cell.angle_alpha   90.00
_cell.angle_beta   90.00
_cell.angle_gamma   90.00
#
_symmetry.space_group_name_H-M   'P 1'
#
loop_
_entity.id
_entity.type
_entity.pdbx_description
1 polymer ?
#
loop_
_entity_poly.entity_id
_entity_poly.type
_entity_poly.pdbx_seq_one_letter_code
_entity_poly.pdbx_strand_id
1 'polypeptide(L)'
;VAMAGLLAFLMVKKYYVPFLLLSLFVLVGFIFLVYFSVLCSFSVVVSVAEPWCHGAGAFGRAWRLVKEKKRRAVLFVAAISVLAAIVSAVYKLSMAGARSSIVAGLLLGLVYAILMGAVELFGVCSLTAFYYECKGSNEVVTTDQYVRVSTDEQPKP
;
A
#
# COMPACT_ATOMS: atom_id res chain seq x y z
N VAL A 1 -18.69 -4.80 13.92
CA VAL A 1 -19.58 -5.30 15.01
C VAL A 1 -19.22 -6.71 15.46
N ALA A 2 -19.10 -7.68 14.55
CA ALA A 2 -18.71 -9.06 14.90
C ALA A 2 -17.38 -9.18 15.67
N MET A 3 -16.33 -8.48 15.20
CA MET A 3 -15.02 -8.47 15.87
C MET A 3 -15.08 -7.88 17.28
N ALA A 4 -15.88 -6.82 17.49
CA ALA A 4 -16.03 -6.19 18.80
C ALA A 4 -16.76 -7.10 19.80
N GLY A 5 -17.78 -7.85 19.34
CA GLY A 5 -18.49 -8.82 20.18
C GLY A 5 -17.61 -10.00 20.59
N LEU A 6 -16.74 -10.48 19.69
CA LEU A 6 -15.83 -11.59 19.97
C LEU A 6 -14.72 -11.18 20.97
N LEU A 7 -14.22 -9.94 20.86
CA LEU A 7 -13.29 -9.35 21.83
C LEU A 7 -13.92 -9.19 23.22
N ALA A 8 -15.17 -8.72 23.29
CA ALA A 8 -15.91 -8.61 24.55
C ALA A 8 -16.17 -9.99 25.20
N PHE A 9 -16.51 -11.01 24.40
CA PHE A 9 -16.73 -12.37 24.88
C PHE A 9 -15.47 -13.03 25.47
N LEU A 10 -14.30 -12.81 24.86
CA LEU A 10 -13.02 -13.34 25.35
C LEU A 10 -12.55 -12.64 26.63
N MET A 11 -12.79 -11.34 26.76
CA MET A 11 -12.56 -10.57 28.00
C MET A 11 -13.38 -11.11 29.18
N VAL A 12 -14.65 -11.48 28.96
CA VAL A 12 -15.57 -11.95 30.02
C VAL A 12 -15.16 -13.31 30.58
N LYS A 13 -14.65 -14.23 29.76
CA LYS A 13 -14.36 -15.61 30.18
C LYS A 13 -12.96 -15.84 30.79
N LYS A 14 -12.28 -14.79 31.29
CA LYS A 14 -10.88 -14.85 31.81
C LYS A 14 -9.89 -15.50 30.82
N TYR A 15 -10.24 -15.48 29.56
CA TYR A 15 -9.48 -16.04 28.46
C TYR A 15 -8.51 -14.97 27.92
N TYR A 16 -7.69 -14.42 28.82
CA TYR A 16 -6.67 -13.41 28.47
C TYR A 16 -5.69 -13.94 27.42
N VAL A 17 -5.34 -15.23 27.50
CA VAL A 17 -4.43 -15.88 26.56
C VAL A 17 -5.01 -15.88 25.12
N PRO A 18 -6.20 -16.43 24.83
CA PRO A 18 -6.76 -16.37 23.47
C PRO A 18 -7.19 -14.95 23.06
N PHE A 19 -7.49 -14.03 23.99
CA PHE A 19 -7.70 -12.61 23.64
C PHE A 19 -6.42 -11.99 23.09
N LEU A 20 -5.28 -12.17 23.76
CA LEU A 20 -3.99 -11.68 23.29
C LEU A 20 -3.57 -12.36 21.99
N LEU A 21 -3.79 -13.67 21.86
CA LEU A 21 -3.51 -14.40 20.62
C LEU A 21 -4.39 -13.92 19.46
N LEU A 22 -5.69 -13.69 19.69
CA LEU A 22 -6.59 -13.15 18.68
C LEU A 22 -6.20 -11.73 18.29
N SER A 23 -5.92 -10.86 19.27
CA SER A 23 -5.47 -9.50 19.01
C SER A 23 -4.16 -9.48 18.22
N LEU A 24 -3.21 -10.35 18.55
CA LEU A 24 -1.96 -10.51 17.81
C LEU A 24 -2.23 -11.04 16.40
N PHE A 25 -3.10 -12.04 16.24
CA PHE A 25 -3.47 -12.59 14.94
C PHE A 25 -4.15 -11.56 14.03
N VAL A 26 -5.04 -10.74 14.60
CA VAL A 26 -5.69 -9.62 13.89
C VAL A 26 -4.66 -8.55 13.51
N LEU A 27 -3.74 -8.22 14.41
CA LEU A 27 -2.66 -7.27 14.12
C LEU A 27 -1.75 -7.78 12.99
N VAL A 28 -1.33 -9.05 13.06
CA VAL A 28 -0.50 -9.69 12.02
C VAL A 28 -1.26 -9.79 10.70
N GLY A 29 -2.55 -10.16 10.73
CA GLY A 29 -3.41 -10.20 9.56
C GLY A 29 -3.60 -8.81 8.93
N PHE A 30 -3.74 -7.77 9.75
CA PHE A 30 -3.82 -6.39 9.28
C PHE A 30 -2.50 -5.93 8.63
N ILE A 31 -1.36 -6.20 9.28
CA ILE A 31 -0.04 -5.92 8.72
C ILE A 31 0.15 -6.67 7.38
N PHE A 32 -0.25 -7.94 7.33
CA PHE A 32 -0.18 -8.75 6.12
C PHE A 32 -1.07 -8.22 5.00
N LEU A 33 -2.33 -7.86 5.30
CA LEU A 33 -3.26 -7.27 4.34
C LEU A 33 -2.75 -5.95 3.77
N VAL A 34 -2.22 -5.09 4.64
CA VAL A 34 -1.61 -3.83 4.26
C VAL A 34 -0.41 -4.06 3.34
N TYR A 35 0.47 -4.99 3.69
CA TYR A 35 1.63 -5.34 2.86
C TYR A 35 1.22 -5.98 1.53
N PHE A 36 0.22 -6.86 1.55
CA PHE A 36 -0.34 -7.49 0.36
C PHE A 36 -1.00 -6.47 -0.56
N SER A 37 -1.75 -5.51 -0.02
CA SER A 37 -2.35 -4.41 -0.79
C SER A 37 -1.29 -3.58 -1.51
N VAL A 38 -0.18 -3.24 -0.85
CA VAL A 38 0.95 -2.57 -1.50
C VAL A 38 1.50 -3.41 -2.64
N LEU A 39 1.75 -4.70 -2.40
CA LEU A 39 2.27 -5.59 -3.43
C LEU A 39 1.33 -5.71 -4.61
N CYS A 40 0.02 -5.75 -4.37
CA CYS A 40 -1.00 -5.74 -5.43
C CYS A 40 -0.97 -4.43 -6.21
N SER A 41 -0.98 -3.28 -5.55
CA SER A 41 -0.90 -1.96 -6.21
C SER A 41 0.40 -1.81 -7.01
N PHE A 42 1.54 -2.23 -6.46
CA PHE A 42 2.81 -2.27 -7.19
C PHE A 42 2.77 -3.26 -8.35
N SER A 43 2.16 -4.43 -8.18
CA SER A 43 2.04 -5.43 -9.25
C SER A 43 1.25 -4.88 -10.43
N VAL A 44 0.22 -4.07 -10.19
CA VAL A 44 -0.52 -3.37 -11.27
C VAL A 44 0.41 -2.39 -11.99
N VAL A 45 1.13 -1.54 -11.26
CA VAL A 45 2.09 -0.58 -11.85
C VAL A 45 3.18 -1.30 -12.66
N VAL A 46 3.75 -2.38 -12.12
CA VAL A 46 4.79 -3.18 -12.80
C VAL A 46 4.20 -3.86 -14.04
N SER A 47 2.98 -4.39 -13.97
CA SER A 47 2.33 -5.02 -15.14
C SER A 47 2.04 -4.03 -16.27
N VAL A 48 1.78 -2.75 -15.94
CA VAL A 48 1.59 -1.69 -16.94
C VAL A 48 2.92 -1.20 -17.50
N ALA A 49 3.98 -1.16 -16.67
CA ALA A 49 5.27 -0.61 -17.06
C ALA A 49 6.20 -1.61 -17.76
N GLU A 50 5.93 -2.91 -17.65
CA GLU A 50 6.76 -3.96 -18.25
C GLU A 50 5.98 -4.84 -19.22
N PRO A 51 6.20 -4.68 -20.54
CA PRO A 51 5.46 -5.45 -21.54
C PRO A 51 5.79 -6.95 -21.50
N TRP A 52 6.81 -7.37 -20.75
CA TRP A 52 7.28 -8.76 -20.66
C TRP A 52 7.00 -9.42 -19.31
N CYS A 53 6.48 -8.68 -18.32
CA CYS A 53 6.19 -9.21 -16.98
C CYS A 53 4.68 -9.15 -16.71
N HIS A 54 4.00 -10.26 -16.97
CA HIS A 54 2.58 -10.43 -16.67
C HIS A 54 2.37 -11.37 -15.49
N GLY A 55 1.25 -11.19 -14.77
CA GLY A 55 0.83 -12.07 -13.68
C GLY A 55 1.86 -12.19 -12.55
N ALA A 56 2.21 -13.42 -12.21
CA ALA A 56 3.14 -13.72 -11.11
C ALA A 56 4.54 -13.10 -11.29
N GLY A 57 4.98 -12.87 -12.53
CA GLY A 57 6.25 -12.19 -12.82
C GLY A 57 6.26 -10.73 -12.36
N ALA A 58 5.16 -10.00 -12.64
CA ALA A 58 4.97 -8.63 -12.17
C ALA A 58 4.96 -8.56 -10.64
N PHE A 59 4.26 -9.50 -10.00
CA PHE A 59 4.20 -9.60 -8.54
C PHE A 59 5.59 -9.90 -7.94
N GLY A 60 6.34 -10.83 -8.52
CA GLY A 60 7.69 -11.17 -8.06
C GLY A 60 8.67 -10.00 -8.19
N ARG A 61 8.57 -9.22 -9.26
CA ARG A 61 9.40 -8.02 -9.45
C ARG A 61 8.98 -6.88 -8.52
N ALA A 62 7.68 -6.63 -8.39
CA ALA A 62 7.12 -5.73 -7.37
C ALA A 62 7.60 -6.10 -5.96
N TRP A 63 7.58 -7.38 -5.62
CA TRP A 63 8.09 -7.88 -4.35
C TRP A 63 9.57 -7.57 -4.13
N ARG A 64 10.42 -7.80 -5.14
CA ARG A 64 11.86 -7.48 -5.05
C ARG A 64 12.08 -5.98 -4.80
N LEU A 65 11.37 -5.11 -5.52
CA LEU A 65 11.42 -3.67 -5.34
C LEU A 65 10.99 -3.23 -3.93
N VAL A 66 9.88 -3.78 -3.42
CA VAL A 66 9.39 -3.51 -2.07
C VAL A 66 10.35 -4.07 -1.01
N LYS A 67 10.99 -5.22 -1.26
CA LYS A 67 11.96 -5.85 -0.35
C LYS A 67 13.23 -4.99 -0.18
N GLU A 68 13.67 -4.32 -1.23
CA GLU A 68 14.85 -3.43 -1.18
C GLU A 68 14.56 -2.12 -0.46
N LYS A 69 13.37 -1.54 -0.65
CA LYS A 69 12.99 -0.25 -0.07
C LYS A 69 11.83 -0.34 0.94
N LYS A 70 11.85 -1.37 1.80
CA LYS A 70 10.80 -1.66 2.80
C LYS A 70 10.39 -0.43 3.62
N ARG A 71 11.36 0.35 4.09
CA ARG A 71 11.08 1.54 4.94
C ARG A 71 10.25 2.60 4.21
N ARG A 72 10.53 2.85 2.92
CA ARG A 72 9.77 3.82 2.13
C ARG A 72 8.37 3.29 1.81
N ALA A 73 8.23 2.01 1.50
CA ALA A 73 6.93 1.38 1.29
C ALA A 73 6.06 1.42 2.55
N VAL A 74 6.64 1.12 3.73
CA VAL A 74 5.94 1.20 5.03
C VAL A 74 5.53 2.64 5.35
N LEU A 75 6.42 3.62 5.13
CA LEU A 75 6.09 5.04 5.33
C LEU A 75 4.97 5.51 4.40
N PHE A 76 5.00 5.09 3.15
CA PHE A 76 3.98 5.42 2.17
C PHE A 76 2.60 4.88 2.58
N VAL A 77 2.55 3.62 2.96
CA VAL A 77 1.36 2.99 3.54
C VAL A 77 0.88 3.72 4.79
N ALA A 78 1.79 4.03 5.71
CA ALA A 78 1.45 4.71 6.95
C ALA A 78 0.84 6.09 6.63
N ALA A 79 1.42 6.84 5.68
CA ALA A 79 0.90 8.12 5.25
C ALA A 79 -0.49 8.00 4.61
N ILE A 80 -0.69 7.08 3.66
CA ILE A 80 -1.99 6.89 2.99
C ILE A 80 -3.05 6.40 3.97
N SER A 81 -2.71 5.47 4.86
CA SER A 81 -3.65 4.95 5.86
C SER A 81 -4.01 6.00 6.92
N VAL A 82 -3.05 6.81 7.38
CA VAL A 82 -3.33 7.95 8.27
C VAL A 82 -4.22 8.97 7.57
N LEU A 83 -3.93 9.31 6.32
CA LEU A 83 -4.74 10.24 5.54
C LEU A 83 -6.16 9.72 5.34
N ALA A 84 -6.33 8.46 4.96
CA ALA A 84 -7.64 7.82 4.82
C ALA A 84 -8.41 7.75 6.16
N ALA A 85 -7.70 7.51 7.27
CA ALA A 85 -8.30 7.52 8.61
C ALA A 85 -8.78 8.92 9.00
N ILE A 86 -8.02 9.97 8.70
CA ILE A 86 -8.41 11.37 8.93
C ILE A 86 -9.65 11.71 8.08
N VAL A 87 -9.63 11.42 6.77
CA VAL A 87 -10.76 11.67 5.87
C VAL A 87 -12.02 10.92 6.33
N SER A 88 -11.86 9.66 6.73
CA SER A 88 -12.97 8.85 7.27
C SER A 88 -13.50 9.39 8.60
N ALA A 89 -12.63 9.88 9.49
CA ALA A 89 -13.02 10.46 10.76
C ALA A 89 -13.78 11.78 10.54
N VAL A 90 -13.29 12.64 9.65
CA VAL A 90 -13.96 13.89 9.26
C VAL A 90 -15.32 13.59 8.63
N TYR A 91 -15.40 12.62 7.72
CA TYR A 91 -16.67 12.23 7.10
C TYR A 91 -17.69 11.70 8.11
N LYS A 92 -17.26 10.87 9.07
CA LYS A 92 -18.14 10.40 10.16
C LYS A 92 -18.62 11.55 11.03
N LEU A 93 -17.75 12.51 11.34
CA LEU A 93 -18.09 13.68 12.14
C LEU A 93 -19.05 14.60 11.40
N SER A 94 -18.83 14.86 10.11
CA SER A 94 -19.72 15.67 9.29
C SER A 94 -21.08 15.01 9.08
N MET A 95 -21.11 13.69 8.90
CA MET A 95 -22.36 12.93 8.75
C MET A 95 -23.18 12.91 10.05
N ALA A 96 -22.53 12.97 11.21
CA ALA A 96 -23.23 13.13 12.49
C ALA A 96 -23.96 14.49 12.59
N GLY A 97 -23.41 15.55 12.00
CA GLY A 97 -24.02 16.89 11.94
C GLY A 97 -25.04 17.08 10.82
N ALA A 98 -24.85 16.44 9.67
CA ALA A 98 -25.69 16.62 8.47
C ALA A 98 -26.97 15.74 8.45
N ARG A 99 -27.37 15.18 9.60
CA ARG A 99 -28.53 14.28 9.72
C ARG A 99 -29.85 14.86 9.22
N SER A 100 -29.97 16.19 9.12
CA SER A 100 -31.22 16.87 8.77
C SER A 100 -31.52 16.95 7.28
N SER A 101 -30.53 16.73 6.40
CA SER A 101 -30.67 17.00 4.97
C SER A 101 -30.06 15.90 4.12
N ILE A 102 -30.90 15.22 3.31
CA ILE A 102 -30.46 14.23 2.32
C ILE A 102 -29.49 14.87 1.32
N VAL A 103 -29.74 16.12 0.92
CA VAL A 103 -28.89 16.88 0.00
C VAL A 103 -27.51 17.11 0.63
N ALA A 104 -27.44 17.47 1.91
CA ALA A 104 -26.17 17.63 2.63
C ALA A 104 -25.41 16.30 2.75
N GLY A 105 -26.11 15.19 3.02
CA GLY A 105 -25.51 13.86 3.03
C GLY A 105 -24.94 13.44 1.67
N LEU A 106 -25.66 13.71 0.57
CA LEU A 106 -25.19 13.44 -0.79
C LEU A 106 -23.97 14.30 -1.16
N LEU A 107 -24.00 15.60 -0.83
CA LEU A 107 -22.87 16.50 -1.04
C LEU A 107 -21.63 16.05 -0.25
N LEU A 108 -21.81 15.66 1.02
CA LEU A 108 -20.73 15.10 1.85
C LEU A 108 -20.18 13.79 1.29
N GLY A 109 -21.06 12.91 0.79
CA GLY A 109 -20.67 11.68 0.12
C GLY A 109 -19.87 11.95 -1.15
N LEU A 110 -20.28 12.93 -1.96
CA LEU A 110 -19.56 13.35 -3.16
C LEU A 110 -18.18 13.92 -2.82
N VAL A 111 -18.10 14.82 -1.83
CA VAL A 111 -16.83 15.38 -1.36
C VAL A 111 -15.91 14.28 -0.83
N TYR A 112 -16.45 13.33 -0.06
CA TYR A 112 -15.69 12.17 0.43
C TYR A 112 -15.18 11.29 -0.72
N ALA A 113 -16.01 11.00 -1.71
CA ALA A 113 -15.61 10.22 -2.89
C ALA A 113 -14.52 10.93 -3.70
N ILE A 114 -14.63 12.25 -3.90
CA ILE A 114 -13.60 13.05 -4.57
C ILE A 114 -12.29 13.03 -3.78
N LEU A 115 -12.34 13.20 -2.45
CA LEU A 115 -11.15 13.16 -1.59
C LEU A 115 -10.48 11.78 -1.60
N MET A 116 -11.27 10.71 -1.46
CA MET A 116 -10.75 9.34 -1.52
C MET A 116 -10.16 9.02 -2.90
N GLY A 117 -10.83 9.44 -3.99
CA GLY A 117 -10.30 9.32 -5.34
C GLY A 117 -9.00 10.10 -5.52
N ALA A 118 -8.86 11.30 -4.95
CA ALA A 118 -7.62 12.07 -4.97
C ALA A 118 -6.50 11.38 -4.17
N VAL A 119 -6.81 10.77 -3.02
CA VAL A 119 -5.85 9.97 -2.22
C VAL A 119 -5.38 8.74 -3.01
N GLU A 120 -6.29 8.05 -3.69
CA GLU A 120 -5.97 6.91 -4.56
C GLU A 120 -5.10 7.34 -5.75
N LEU A 121 -5.47 8.43 -6.44
CA LEU A 121 -4.69 8.99 -7.55
C LEU A 121 -3.29 9.41 -7.10
N PHE A 122 -3.17 10.14 -5.98
CA PHE A 122 -1.88 10.47 -5.38
C PHE A 122 -1.09 9.20 -5.07
N GLY A 123 -1.78 8.16 -4.60
CA GLY A 123 -1.19 6.87 -4.32
C GLY A 123 -0.61 6.20 -5.58
N VAL A 124 -1.38 6.17 -6.67
CA VAL A 124 -0.94 5.62 -7.96
C VAL A 124 0.22 6.45 -8.54
N CYS A 125 0.14 7.78 -8.49
CA CYS A 125 1.19 8.67 -9.01
C CYS A 125 2.51 8.48 -8.27
N SER A 126 2.48 8.43 -6.93
CA SER A 126 3.67 8.23 -6.11
C SER A 126 4.26 6.83 -6.24
N LEU A 127 3.43 5.79 -6.36
CA LEU A 127 3.86 4.43 -6.69
C LEU A 127 4.54 4.37 -8.06
N THR A 128 3.97 5.07 -9.05
CA THR A 128 4.53 5.15 -10.40
C THR A 128 5.86 5.89 -10.40
N ALA A 129 5.96 7.04 -9.72
CA ALA A 129 7.20 7.79 -9.56
C ALA A 129 8.28 6.96 -8.86
N PHE A 130 7.90 6.22 -7.81
CA PHE A 130 8.81 5.34 -7.09
C PHE A 130 9.28 4.16 -7.95
N TYR A 131 8.40 3.58 -8.77
CA TYR A 131 8.77 2.55 -9.72
C TYR A 131 9.81 3.09 -10.72
N TYR A 132 9.59 4.29 -11.29
CA TYR A 132 10.56 4.91 -12.19
C TYR A 132 11.88 5.28 -11.51
N GLU A 133 11.85 5.75 -10.26
CA GLU A 133 13.07 5.99 -9.47
C GLU A 133 13.87 4.69 -9.27
N CYS A 134 13.18 3.58 -8.99
CA CYS A 134 13.83 2.27 -8.84
C CYS A 134 14.29 1.69 -10.19
N LYS A 135 13.53 1.90 -11.27
CA LYS A 135 13.92 1.46 -12.62
C LYS A 135 15.17 2.20 -13.09
N GLY A 136 15.20 3.53 -12.95
CA GLY A 136 16.36 4.34 -13.30
C GLY A 136 17.61 3.95 -12.50
N SER A 137 17.46 3.67 -11.19
CA SER A 137 18.59 3.17 -10.39
C SER A 137 19.10 1.80 -10.85
N ASN A 138 18.24 0.91 -11.33
CA ASN A 138 18.65 -0.39 -11.86
C ASN A 138 19.29 -0.28 -13.24
N GLU A 139 18.76 0.59 -14.11
CA GLU A 139 19.31 0.83 -15.45
C GLU A 139 20.73 1.41 -15.35
N VAL A 140 20.95 2.41 -14.49
CA VAL A 140 22.28 3.00 -14.26
C VAL A 140 23.29 1.95 -13.76
N VAL A 141 22.87 1.05 -12.85
CA VAL A 141 23.73 -0.04 -12.35
C VAL A 141 24.05 -1.04 -13.46
N THR A 142 23.07 -1.42 -14.29
CA THR A 142 23.32 -2.33 -15.41
C THR A 142 24.26 -1.71 -16.44
N THR A 143 24.11 -0.42 -16.77
CA THR A 143 24.99 0.25 -17.72
C THR A 143 26.43 0.33 -17.20
N ASP A 144 26.66 0.67 -15.92
CA ASP A 144 28.02 0.65 -15.34
C ASP A 144 28.63 -0.77 -15.39
N GLN A 145 27.83 -1.80 -15.15
CA GLN A 145 28.28 -3.19 -15.19
C GLN A 145 28.61 -3.66 -16.61
N TYR A 146 27.81 -3.33 -17.63
CA TYR A 146 28.10 -3.66 -19.04
C TYR A 146 29.34 -2.89 -19.57
N VAL A 147 29.52 -1.64 -19.13
CA VAL A 147 30.71 -0.84 -19.49
C VAL A 147 31.99 -1.45 -18.89
N ARG A 148 31.93 -1.98 -17.65
CA ARG A 148 33.07 -2.68 -17.04
C ARG A 148 33.38 -4.00 -17.74
N VAL A 149 32.38 -4.85 -18.01
CA VAL A 149 32.59 -6.16 -18.68
C VAL A 149 33.18 -5.97 -20.09
N SER A 150 32.74 -4.96 -20.84
CA SER A 150 33.28 -4.69 -22.19
C SER A 150 34.76 -4.26 -22.18
N THR A 151 35.27 -3.77 -21.04
CA THR A 151 36.67 -3.33 -20.89
C THR A 151 37.59 -4.48 -20.51
N ASP A 152 37.09 -5.49 -19.79
CA ASP A 152 37.86 -6.67 -19.37
C ASP A 152 37.97 -7.76 -20.45
N GLU A 153 37.09 -7.76 -21.47
CA GLU A 153 37.03 -8.79 -22.52
C GLU A 153 37.71 -8.42 -23.85
N GLN A 154 38.31 -7.22 -23.98
CA GLN A 154 39.10 -6.89 -25.16
C GLN A 154 40.47 -7.59 -25.13
N PRO A 155 40.78 -8.52 -26.04
CA PRO A 155 42.14 -9.02 -26.21
C PRO A 155 43.02 -7.84 -26.63
N LYS A 156 44.10 -7.62 -25.89
CA LYS A 156 45.18 -6.70 -26.27
C LYS A 156 45.63 -7.06 -27.71
N PRO A 157 45.82 -6.08 -28.61
CA PRO A 157 46.31 -6.35 -29.97
C PRO A 157 47.67 -7.03 -29.97
#